data_AF-A0A8T7LS99-F1
#
_entry.id   AF-A0A8T7LS99-F1
#
_cell.length_a   1.000
_cell.length_b   1.000
_cell.length_c   1.000
_cell.angle_alpha   90.00
_cell.angle_beta   90.00
_cell.angle_gamma   90.00
#
_symmetry.space_group_name_H-M   'P 1'
#
loop_
_entity.id
_entity.type
_entity.pdbx_description
1 polymer ?
#
loop_
_entity_poly.entity_id
_entity_poly.type
_entity_poly.pdbx_seq_one_letter_code
_entity_poly.pdbx_strand_id
1 'polypeptide(L)'
;MEAYQRQQFDLLLALAVERFVERLVQRNQGAGPALARLRADPQGEGVWLDQFVAAIFRDFLLDTPGGACFVLQALARRRLAAPEAGAVETMLQQMAHRAFADLLAAKSIEMLEQP
;
A
#
# COMPACT_ATOMS: atom_id res chain seq x y z
N MET A 1 -15.11 -1.50 11.90
CA MET A 1 -13.78 -1.74 12.48
C MET A 1 -13.73 -1.04 13.82
N GLU A 2 -13.30 -1.75 14.86
CA GLU A 2 -13.16 -1.21 16.21
C GLU A 2 -12.00 -0.21 16.32
N ALA A 3 -12.01 0.66 17.33
CA ALA A 3 -10.98 1.70 17.50
C ALA A 3 -9.56 1.13 17.60
N TYR A 4 -9.38 0.01 18.31
CA TYR A 4 -8.06 -0.63 18.46
C TYR A 4 -7.54 -1.20 17.13
N GLN A 5 -8.43 -1.79 16.31
CA GLN A 5 -8.09 -2.31 14.99
C GLN A 5 -7.70 -1.17 14.05
N ARG A 6 -8.38 -0.03 14.18
CA ARG A 6 -8.03 1.16 13.41
C ARG A 6 -6.64 1.66 13.78
N GLN A 7 -6.33 1.73 15.07
CA GLN A 7 -5.00 2.10 15.53
C GLN A 7 -3.92 1.12 15.02
N GLN A 8 -4.20 -0.19 15.03
CA GLN A 8 -3.29 -1.19 14.45
C GLN A 8 -3.05 -0.96 12.96
N PHE A 9 -4.11 -0.65 12.19
CA PHE A 9 -3.97 -0.33 10.77
C PHE A 9 -3.15 0.94 10.55
N ASP A 10 -3.40 1.99 11.33
CA ASP A 10 -2.70 3.26 11.19
C ASP A 10 -1.18 3.09 11.50
N LEU A 11 -0.83 2.26 12.50
CA LEU A 11 0.56 1.90 12.79
C LEU A 11 1.22 1.10 11.66
N LEU A 12 0.52 0.09 11.12
CA LEU A 12 0.97 -0.68 9.96
C LEU A 12 1.24 0.24 8.76
N LEU A 13 0.31 1.16 8.49
CA LEU A 13 0.42 2.11 7.38
C LEU A 13 1.62 3.03 7.55
N ALA A 14 1.80 3.62 8.73
CA ALA A 14 2.94 4.51 9.01
C ALA A 14 4.28 3.79 8.75
N LEU A 15 4.42 2.56 9.26
CA LEU A 15 5.60 1.73 9.04
C LEU A 15 5.82 1.38 7.56
N ALA A 16 4.75 1.05 6.83
CA ALA A 16 4.83 0.74 5.41
C ALA A 16 5.27 1.96 4.59
N VAL A 17 4.74 3.15 4.91
CA VAL A 17 5.11 4.42 4.27
C VAL A 17 6.58 4.73 4.49
N GLU A 18 7.04 4.69 5.75
CA GLU A 18 8.44 4.97 6.12
C GLU A 18 9.40 4.04 5.35
N ARG A 19 9.17 2.72 5.43
CA ARG A 19 10.01 1.71 4.76
C ARG A 19 9.99 1.84 3.24
N PHE A 20 8.84 2.16 2.66
CA PHE A 20 8.73 2.34 1.20
C PHE A 20 9.48 3.58 0.74
N VAL A 21 9.26 4.71 1.41
CA VAL A 21 9.92 5.99 1.09
C VAL A 21 11.43 5.87 1.24
N GLU A 22 11.93 5.26 2.32
CA GLU A 22 13.36 5.05 2.53
C GLU A 22 14.00 4.29 1.34
N ARG A 23 13.42 3.15 0.96
CA ARG A 23 13.89 2.35 -0.18
C ARG A 23 13.79 3.10 -1.50
N LEU A 24 12.71 3.84 -1.68
CA LEU A 24 12.47 4.62 -2.90
C LEU A 24 13.51 5.74 -3.04
N VAL A 25 13.82 6.45 -1.96
CA VAL A 25 14.86 7.49 -1.94
C VAL A 25 16.24 6.90 -2.21
N GLN A 26 16.59 5.78 -1.57
CA GLN A 26 17.87 5.10 -1.80
C GLN A 26 18.04 4.66 -3.26
N ARG A 27 17.02 4.02 -3.85
CA ARG A 27 17.05 3.52 -5.22
C ARG A 27 17.11 4.63 -6.28
N ASN A 28 16.46 5.75 -6.00
CA ASN A 28 16.34 6.85 -6.95
C ASN A 28 17.28 8.02 -6.64
N GLN A 29 18.23 7.83 -5.71
CA GLN A 29 19.29 8.78 -5.39
C GLN A 29 18.77 10.15 -4.90
N GLY A 30 17.67 10.15 -4.13
CA GLY A 30 17.11 11.36 -3.53
C GLY A 30 15.58 11.45 -3.55
N ALA A 31 15.03 12.35 -2.75
CA ALA A 31 13.58 12.54 -2.60
C ALA A 31 12.91 13.10 -3.87
N GLY A 32 13.54 14.08 -4.54
CA GLY A 32 13.01 14.66 -5.78
C GLY A 32 12.84 13.64 -6.91
N PRO A 33 13.90 12.89 -7.31
CA PRO A 33 13.78 11.86 -8.32
C PRO A 33 12.83 10.71 -7.91
N ALA A 34 12.83 10.33 -6.63
CA ALA A 34 11.89 9.35 -6.08
C ALA A 34 10.43 9.78 -6.29
N LEU A 35 10.10 11.03 -5.94
CA LEU A 35 8.76 11.60 -6.10
C LEU A 35 8.35 11.66 -7.58
N ALA A 36 9.26 12.13 -8.44
CA ALA A 36 9.01 12.21 -9.88
C ALA A 36 8.69 10.83 -10.48
N ARG A 37 9.46 9.79 -10.12
CA ARG A 37 9.25 8.42 -10.60
C ARG A 37 7.98 7.80 -10.05
N LEU A 38 7.69 7.93 -8.75
CA LEU A 38 6.46 7.42 -8.15
C LEU A 38 5.21 8.01 -8.81
N ARG A 39 5.25 9.28 -9.21
CA ARG A 39 4.15 9.93 -9.94
C ARG A 39 4.03 9.48 -11.40
N ALA A 40 5.16 9.27 -12.06
CA ALA A 40 5.19 8.89 -13.46
C ALA A 40 4.75 7.44 -13.68
N ASP A 41 5.31 6.51 -12.90
CA ASP A 41 5.00 5.09 -12.97
C ASP A 41 5.26 4.40 -11.62
N PRO A 42 4.20 4.18 -10.82
CA PRO A 42 4.30 3.46 -9.54
C PRO A 42 4.84 2.03 -9.65
N GLN A 43 4.81 1.42 -10.84
CA GLN A 43 5.35 0.07 -11.08
C GLN A 43 6.68 0.10 -11.85
N GLY A 44 7.19 1.30 -12.15
CA GLY A 44 8.42 1.50 -12.90
C GLY A 44 9.66 1.05 -12.14
N GLU A 45 10.77 0.99 -12.88
CA GLU A 45 12.06 0.59 -12.34
C GLU A 45 12.47 1.47 -11.14
N GLY A 46 12.84 0.83 -10.04
CA GLY A 46 13.22 1.52 -8.81
C GLY A 46 12.04 1.89 -7.90
N VAL A 47 10.79 1.63 -8.30
CA VAL A 47 9.57 1.86 -7.48
C VAL A 47 8.96 0.52 -7.05
N TRP A 48 8.42 -0.26 -8.00
CA TRP A 48 7.78 -1.57 -7.78
C TRP A 48 6.80 -1.61 -6.60
N LEU A 49 5.82 -0.69 -6.59
CA LEU A 49 4.85 -0.54 -5.51
C LEU A 49 4.11 -1.86 -5.19
N ASP A 50 3.62 -2.57 -6.21
CA ASP A 50 2.83 -3.79 -5.99
C ASP A 50 3.66 -4.91 -5.38
N GLN A 51 4.94 -5.00 -5.78
CA GLN A 51 5.87 -5.95 -5.19
C GLN A 51 6.11 -5.66 -3.71
N PHE A 52 6.26 -4.38 -3.35
CA PHE A 52 6.41 -3.95 -1.97
C PHE A 52 5.15 -4.26 -1.15
N VAL A 53 3.96 -3.94 -1.68
CA VAL A 53 2.69 -4.23 -1.01
C VAL A 53 2.52 -5.73 -0.79
N ALA A 54 2.83 -6.55 -1.80
CA ALA A 54 2.78 -8.01 -1.66
C ALA A 54 3.75 -8.53 -0.59
N ALA A 55 4.94 -7.93 -0.45
CA ALA A 55 5.86 -8.27 0.63
C ALA A 55 5.32 -7.88 2.00
N ILE A 56 4.79 -6.66 2.15
CA ILE A 56 4.13 -6.23 3.40
C ILE A 56 2.97 -7.16 3.76
N PHE A 57 2.15 -7.56 2.79
CA PHE A 57 1.03 -8.43 3.07
C PHE A 57 1.49 -9.79 3.61
N ARG A 58 2.55 -10.38 3.05
CA ARG A 58 3.13 -11.63 3.58
C ARG A 58 3.76 -11.43 4.96
N ASP A 59 4.56 -10.38 5.13
CA ASP A 59 5.30 -10.12 6.37
C ASP A 59 4.37 -9.89 7.57
N PHE A 60 3.18 -9.34 7.32
CA PHE A 60 2.16 -9.05 8.33
C PHE A 60 0.97 -10.02 8.31
N LEU A 61 1.05 -11.14 7.59
CA LEU A 61 0.00 -12.18 7.48
C LEU A 61 -1.36 -11.64 6.99
N LEU A 62 -1.32 -10.61 6.14
CA LEU A 62 -2.49 -9.99 5.51
C LEU A 62 -2.92 -10.71 4.22
N ASP A 63 -2.09 -11.62 3.71
CA ASP A 63 -2.33 -12.46 2.53
C ASP A 63 -3.33 -13.63 2.78
N THR A 64 -4.08 -13.54 3.87
CA THR A 64 -5.20 -14.44 4.21
C THR A 64 -6.55 -13.72 4.03
N PRO A 65 -7.68 -14.43 3.87
CA PRO A 65 -9.00 -13.79 3.76
C PRO A 65 -9.33 -12.85 4.94
N GLY A 66 -8.91 -13.23 6.16
CA GLY A 66 -9.08 -12.40 7.35
C GLY A 66 -8.23 -11.12 7.30
N GLY A 67 -6.99 -11.24 6.85
CA GLY A 67 -6.08 -10.12 6.64
C GLY A 67 -6.56 -9.13 5.58
N ALA A 68 -7.01 -9.63 4.43
CA ALA A 68 -7.62 -8.80 3.39
C ALA A 68 -8.86 -8.07 3.91
N CYS A 69 -9.74 -8.77 4.63
CA CYS A 69 -10.91 -8.14 5.26
C CYS A 69 -10.52 -7.05 6.27
N PHE A 70 -9.46 -7.25 7.07
CA PHE A 70 -8.96 -6.23 7.98
C PHE A 70 -8.56 -4.94 7.23
N VAL A 71 -7.80 -5.07 6.14
CA VAL A 71 -7.42 -3.93 5.29
C VAL A 71 -8.65 -3.27 4.66
N LEU A 72 -9.55 -4.06 4.08
CA LEU A 72 -10.74 -3.55 3.41
C LEU A 72 -11.70 -2.84 4.37
N GLN A 73 -11.82 -3.30 5.61
CA GLN A 73 -12.59 -2.62 6.64
C GLN A 73 -12.03 -1.23 6.96
N ALA A 74 -10.71 -1.08 7.03
CA ALA A 74 -10.06 0.22 7.24
C ALA A 74 -10.28 1.18 6.06
N LEU A 75 -10.44 0.63 4.85
CA LEU A 75 -10.52 1.35 3.58
C LEU A 75 -11.91 1.35 2.94
N ALA A 76 -12.96 0.97 3.68
CA ALA A 76 -14.29 0.70 3.14
C ALA A 76 -14.95 1.87 2.38
N ARG A 77 -14.48 3.11 2.60
CA ARG A 77 -14.98 4.31 1.92
C ARG A 77 -14.22 4.66 0.63
N ARG A 78 -13.10 3.99 0.34
CA ARG A 78 -12.32 4.22 -0.89
C ARG A 78 -13.03 3.58 -2.07
N ARG A 79 -13.02 4.28 -3.21
CA ARG A 79 -13.50 3.73 -4.48
C ARG A 79 -12.39 2.90 -5.11
N LEU A 80 -12.76 1.74 -5.64
CA LEU A 80 -11.86 0.82 -6.35
C LEU A 80 -12.53 0.37 -7.64
N ALA A 81 -11.72 0.00 -8.62
CA ALA A 81 -12.21 -0.77 -9.75
C ALA A 81 -12.75 -2.12 -9.25
N ALA A 82 -13.76 -2.65 -9.92
CA ALA A 82 -14.26 -3.98 -9.61
C ALA A 82 -13.13 -5.01 -9.82
N PRO A 83 -12.94 -5.96 -8.89
CA PRO A 83 -11.99 -7.05 -9.09
C PRO A 83 -12.47 -7.96 -10.22
N GLU A 84 -11.54 -8.75 -10.76
CA GLU A 84 -11.91 -9.81 -11.69
C GLU A 84 -12.74 -10.87 -10.96
N ALA A 85 -13.79 -11.38 -11.61
CA ALA A 85 -14.62 -12.42 -11.02
C ALA A 85 -13.82 -13.71 -10.81
N GLY A 86 -13.92 -14.30 -9.62
CA GLY A 86 -13.18 -15.51 -9.27
C GLY A 86 -13.53 -16.04 -7.88
N ALA A 87 -12.61 -16.80 -7.28
CA ALA A 87 -12.76 -17.23 -5.90
C ALA A 87 -12.81 -16.02 -4.96
N VAL A 88 -13.66 -16.08 -3.92
CA VAL A 88 -13.86 -14.98 -2.96
C VAL A 88 -12.53 -14.54 -2.35
N GLU A 89 -11.67 -15.47 -1.97
CA GLU A 89 -10.34 -15.18 -1.44
C GLU A 89 -9.48 -14.36 -2.42
N THR A 90 -9.42 -14.79 -3.69
CA THR A 90 -8.67 -14.08 -4.72
C THR A 90 -9.22 -12.66 -4.93
N MET A 91 -10.55 -12.51 -4.98
CA MET A 91 -11.20 -11.21 -5.12
C MET A 91 -10.89 -10.28 -3.93
N LEU A 92 -10.98 -10.79 -2.70
CA LEU A 92 -10.65 -10.04 -1.49
C LEU A 92 -9.19 -9.57 -1.49
N GLN A 93 -8.26 -10.46 -1.87
CA GLN A 93 -6.84 -10.11 -1.97
C GLN A 93 -6.57 -9.06 -3.04
N GLN A 94 -7.15 -9.20 -4.24
CA GLN A 94 -7.03 -8.20 -5.30
C GLN A 94 -7.51 -6.82 -4.83
N MET A 95 -8.69 -6.76 -4.20
CA MET A 95 -9.24 -5.52 -3.68
C MET A 95 -8.36 -4.92 -2.57
N ALA A 96 -7.91 -5.74 -1.61
CA ALA A 96 -7.10 -5.28 -0.49
C ALA A 96 -5.74 -4.75 -0.93
N HIS A 97 -5.04 -5.49 -1.81
CA HIS A 97 -3.77 -5.05 -2.40
C HIS A 97 -3.94 -3.73 -3.13
N ARG A 98 -4.94 -3.62 -4.02
CA ARG A 98 -5.17 -2.40 -4.79
C ARG A 98 -5.45 -1.20 -3.89
N ALA A 99 -6.35 -1.37 -2.92
CA ALA A 99 -6.72 -0.30 -1.99
C ALA A 99 -5.54 0.17 -1.15
N PHE A 100 -4.72 -0.76 -0.69
CA PHE A 100 -3.55 -0.47 0.12
C PHE A 100 -2.44 0.18 -0.72
N ALA A 101 -2.19 -0.30 -1.93
CA ALA A 101 -1.22 0.29 -2.87
C ALA A 101 -1.57 1.75 -3.18
N ASP A 102 -2.82 2.04 -3.51
CA ASP A 102 -3.29 3.40 -3.80
C ASP A 102 -3.13 4.34 -2.58
N LEU A 103 -3.37 3.82 -1.37
CA LEU A 103 -3.17 4.60 -0.14
C LEU A 103 -1.69 4.82 0.17
N LEU A 104 -0.87 3.78 0.04
CA LEU A 104 0.57 3.83 0.28
C LEU A 104 1.22 4.84 -0.67
N ALA A 105 0.91 4.77 -1.96
CA ALA A 105 1.41 5.73 -2.95
C ALA A 105 1.05 7.18 -2.56
N ALA A 106 -0.21 7.44 -2.21
CA ALA A 106 -0.65 8.77 -1.81
C ALA A 106 0.10 9.27 -0.57
N LYS A 107 0.25 8.43 0.45
CA LYS A 107 0.95 8.79 1.69
C LYS A 107 2.45 8.96 1.52
N SER A 108 3.07 8.16 0.65
CA SER A 108 4.48 8.32 0.30
C SER A 108 4.73 9.59 -0.51
N ILE A 109 3.81 9.98 -1.40
CA ILE A 109 3.86 11.29 -2.06
C ILE A 109 3.79 12.41 -1.03
N GLU A 110 2.80 12.38 -0.13
CA GLU A 110 2.66 13.39 0.93
C GLU A 110 3.94 13.52 1.77
N MET A 111 4.59 12.40 2.11
CA MET A 111 5.83 12.39 2.90
C MET A 111 7.03 12.94 2.11
N LEU A 112 7.14 12.64 0.81
CA LEU A 112 8.23 13.13 -0.04
C LEU A 112 8.11 14.61 -0.41
N GLU A 113 6.91 15.18 -0.30
CA GLU A 113 6.66 16.61 -0.51
C GLU A 113 6.97 17.47 0.72
N GLN A 114 7.13 16.86 1.90
CA GLN A 114 7.53 17.59 3.09
C GLN A 114 9.00 18.03 2.96
N PRO A 115 9.30 19.31 3.18
CA PRO A 115 10.65 19.88 3.02
C PRO A 115 11.65 19.41 4.08
#